data_AF-W1XMN1-F1
#
_entry.id   AF-W1XMN1-F1
#
_cell.length_a   1.000
_cell.length_b   1.000
_cell.length_c   1.000
_cell.angle_alpha   90.00
_cell.angle_beta   90.00
_cell.angle_gamma   90.00
#
_symmetry.space_group_name_H-M   'P 1'
#
loop_
_entity.id
_entity.type
_entity.pdbx_description
1 polymer ?
#
loop_
_entity_poly.entity_id
_entity_poly.type
_entity_poly.pdbx_seq_one_letter_code
_entity_poly.pdbx_strand_id
1 'polypeptide(L)' 'LMTDDGQWSHRITSPRHHCEKTYLVTLESPVADDTAEQFAKGVQLHNEKDLTKPAVLEVITPTQVRLTISEGRYHQVKR' A
#
# COMPACT_ATOMS: atom_id res chain seq x y z
N LEU A 1 -14.18 6.68 -4.48
CA LEU A 1 -14.91 7.79 -3.85
C LEU A 1 -15.22 8.80 -4.94
N MET A 2 -16.45 9.29 -5.03
CA MET A 2 -16.86 10.32 -5.99
C MET A 2 -17.57 11.42 -5.22
N THR A 3 -17.15 12.67 -5.39
CA THR A 3 -17.71 13.84 -4.71
C THR A 3 -17.52 15.08 -5.58
N ASP A 4 -18.37 16.08 -5.36
CA ASP A 4 -18.26 17.45 -5.87
C ASP A 4 -17.55 18.41 -4.89
N ASP A 5 -17.27 17.98 -3.65
CA ASP A 5 -16.49 18.76 -2.67
C ASP A 5 -14.98 18.62 -2.95
N GLY A 6 -14.44 19.64 -3.63
CA GLY A 6 -13.02 19.71 -3.95
C GLY A 6 -12.09 19.80 -2.73
N GLN A 7 -12.53 20.43 -1.63
CA GLN A 7 -11.72 20.54 -0.41
C GLN A 7 -11.61 19.18 0.28
N TRP A 8 -12.70 18.43 0.33
CA TRP A 8 -12.70 17.08 0.86
C TRP A 8 -11.86 16.13 0.01
N SER A 9 -12.01 16.19 -1.32
CA SER A 9 -11.23 15.36 -2.26
C SER A 9 -9.72 15.60 -2.09
N HIS A 10 -9.30 16.87 -2.03
CA HIS A 10 -7.91 17.22 -1.76
C HIS A 10 -7.43 16.71 -0.39
N ARG A 11 -8.27 16.76 0.65
CA ARG A 11 -7.92 16.28 1.99
C ARG A 11 -7.65 14.77 2.03
N ILE A 12 -8.47 13.97 1.33
CA ILE A 12 -8.32 12.51 1.32
C ILE A 12 -7.17 12.03 0.41
N THR A 13 -6.87 12.77 -0.65
CA THR A 13 -5.85 12.39 -1.63
C THR A 13 -4.48 13.02 -1.37
N SER A 14 -4.41 14.13 -0.63
CA SER A 14 -3.15 14.82 -0.37
C SER A 14 -2.18 13.94 0.42
N PRO A 15 -0.90 13.84 -0.01
CA PRO A 15 0.13 13.09 0.70
C PRO A 15 0.36 13.53 2.15
N ARG A 16 -0.05 14.76 2.50
CA ARG A 16 0.10 15.33 3.85
C ARG A 16 -0.78 14.62 4.88
N HIS A 17 -1.94 14.12 4.47
CA HIS A 17 -2.90 13.51 5.38
C HIS A 17 -2.66 12.04 5.63
N HIS A 18 -1.74 11.40 4.90
CA HIS A 18 -1.35 9.99 5.11
C HIS A 18 -2.55 9.03 5.18
N CYS A 19 -3.62 9.34 4.43
CA CYS A 19 -4.85 8.56 4.49
C CYS A 19 -4.59 7.12 4.05
N GLU A 20 -4.77 6.22 5.00
CA GLU A 20 -4.58 4.78 4.82
C GLU A 20 -5.59 4.22 3.82
N LYS A 21 -5.09 3.31 2.99
CA LYS A 21 -5.88 2.56 2.01
C LYS A 21 -5.53 1.11 2.17
N THR A 22 -6.56 0.30 2.40
CA THR A 22 -6.45 -1.13 2.61
C THR A 22 -6.93 -1.87 1.37
N TYR A 23 -6.09 -2.78 0.87
CA TYR A 23 -6.32 -3.57 -0.33
C TYR A 23 -6.38 -5.05 0.05
N LEU A 24 -7.34 -5.77 -0.53
CA LEU A 24 -7.31 -7.22 -0.56
C LEU A 24 -6.55 -7.65 -1.82
N VAL A 25 -5.40 -8.29 -1.63
CA VAL A 25 -4.49 -8.66 -2.71
C VAL A 25 -4.50 -10.18 -2.86
N THR A 26 -4.71 -10.65 -4.08
CA THR A 26 -4.57 -12.07 -4.44
C THR A 26 -3.23 -12.25 -5.15
N LEU A 27 -2.45 -13.22 -4.70
CA LEU A 27 -1.12 -13.55 -5.20
C LEU A 27 -1.20 -14.81 -6.08
N GLU A 28 -0.31 -14.88 -7.07
CA GLU A 28 -0.17 -16.07 -7.92
C GLU A 28 0.48 -17.23 -7.16
N SER A 29 1.40 -16.93 -6.25
CA SER A 29 2.12 -17.90 -5.42
C SER A 29 1.97 -17.58 -3.93
N PRO A 30 2.19 -18.55 -3.03
CA PRO A 30 2.18 -18.30 -1.60
C PRO A 30 3.09 -17.12 -1.20
N VAL A 31 2.60 -16.28 -0.29
CA VAL A 31 3.38 -15.18 0.30
C VAL A 31 4.56 -15.75 1.09
N ALA A 32 5.73 -15.12 0.97
CA ALA A 32 6.90 -15.50 1.76
C ALA A 32 6.77 -14.99 3.21
N ASP A 33 7.28 -15.75 4.17
CA ASP A 33 7.13 -15.45 5.61
C ASP A 33 7.73 -14.10 6.02
N ASP A 34 8.77 -13.63 5.32
CA ASP A 34 9.46 -12.37 5.59
C ASP A 34 8.78 -11.15 4.93
N THR A 35 7.79 -11.38 4.07
CA THR A 35 7.13 -10.32 3.28
C THR A 35 6.56 -9.24 4.19
N ALA A 36 5.86 -9.62 5.27
CA ALA A 36 5.26 -8.65 6.19
C ALA A 36 6.31 -7.74 6.85
N GLU A 37 7.48 -8.29 7.20
CA GLU A 37 8.57 -7.51 7.78
C GLU A 37 9.19 -6.55 6.76
N GLN A 38 9.33 -6.97 5.50
CA GLN A 38 9.81 -6.11 4.43
C GLN A 38 8.88 -4.91 4.21
N PHE A 39 7.55 -5.13 4.18
CA PHE A 39 6.57 -4.03 4.06
C PHE A 39 6.59 -3.09 5.28
N ALA A 40 6.82 -3.61 6.49
CA ALA A 40 6.95 -2.79 7.69
C ALA A 40 8.22 -1.90 7.68
N LYS A 41 9.31 -2.39 7.08
CA LYS A 41 10.56 -1.64 6.90
C LYS A 41 10.54 -0.69 5.69
N GLY A 42 9.66 -0.94 4.73
CA GLY A 42 9.61 -0.27 3.45
C GLY A 42 10.40 -1.04 2.38
N VAL A 43 9.86 -1.06 1.17
CA VAL A 43 10.40 -1.79 0.03
C VAL A 43 11.02 -0.82 -0.97
N GLN A 44 12.17 -1.18 -1.56
CA GLN A 44 12.78 -0.39 -2.63
C GLN A 44 12.11 -0.74 -3.96
N LEU A 45 11.28 0.18 -4.47
CA LEU A 45 10.72 0.02 -5.81
C LEU A 45 11.74 0.41 -6.88
N HIS A 46 11.73 -0.34 -7.99
CA HIS A 46 12.58 -0.05 -9.15
C HIS A 46 12.29 1.36 -9.70
N ASN A 47 13.30 2.18 -9.95
CA ASN A 47 13.20 3.60 -10.38
C ASN A 47 12.65 4.60 -9.35
N GLU A 48 12.48 4.21 -8.08
CA GLU A 48 12.27 5.16 -6.99
C GLU A 48 13.60 5.46 -6.30
N LYS A 49 13.78 6.68 -5.79
CA LYS A 49 14.97 7.03 -4.98
C LYS A 49 14.84 6.55 -3.54
N ASP A 50 13.63 6.65 -3.00
CA ASP A 50 13.33 6.37 -1.61
C ASP A 50 12.51 5.08 -1.49
N LEU A 51 12.72 4.36 -0.38
CA LEU A 51 11.86 3.26 0.05
C LEU A 51 10.39 3.70 0.13
N THR A 52 9.48 2.74 -0.01
CA THR A 52 8.09 2.97 0.36
C THR A 52 7.99 3.33 1.83
N LYS A 53 6.94 4.05 2.20
CA LYS A 53 6.58 4.22 3.61
C LYS A 53 6.29 2.86 4.25
N PRO A 54 6.48 2.73 5.57
CA PRO A 54 6.02 1.56 6.31
C PRO A 54 4.56 1.23 5.99
N ALA A 55 4.31 -0.05 5.73
CA ALA A 55 3.02 -0.59 5.40
C ALA A 55 2.70 -1.79 6.29
N VAL A 56 1.40 -2.07 6.47
CA VAL A 56 0.94 -3.22 7.25
C VAL A 56 0.45 -4.28 6.27
N LEU A 57 1.00 -5.49 6.37
CA LEU A 57 0.58 -6.63 5.58
C LEU A 57 0.10 -7.74 6.54
N GLU A 58 -1.16 -8.13 6.39
CA GLU A 58 -1.77 -9.21 7.14
C GLU A 58 -2.03 -10.38 6.19
N VAL A 59 -1.52 -11.56 6.55
CA VAL A 59 -1.77 -12.80 5.78
C VAL A 59 -3.14 -13.36 6.16
N ILE A 60 -4.02 -13.55 5.16
CA ILE A 60 -5.34 -14.16 5.34
C ILE A 60 -5.28 -15.64 4.96
N THR A 61 -4.71 -15.92 3.80
CA THR A 61 -4.39 -17.26 3.30
C THR A 61 -3.00 -17.22 2.66
N PRO A 62 -2.38 -18.37 2.31
CA PRO A 62 -1.09 -18.36 1.64
C PRO A 62 -1.07 -17.48 0.38
N THR A 63 -2.17 -17.37 -0.37
CA THR A 63 -2.24 -16.57 -1.62
C THR A 63 -3.13 -15.33 -1.50
N GLN A 64 -3.55 -14.94 -0.29
CA GLN A 64 -4.37 -13.77 -0.09
C GLN A 64 -3.92 -12.96 1.13
N VAL A 65 -3.67 -11.68 0.91
CA VAL A 65 -3.18 -10.76 1.95
C VAL A 65 -4.00 -9.48 1.98
N ARG A 66 -4.03 -8.83 3.14
CA ARG A 66 -4.54 -7.47 3.30
C ARG A 66 -3.36 -6.52 3.45
N LEU A 67 -3.22 -5.60 2.51
CA LEU A 67 -2.14 -4.61 2.50
C LEU A 67 -2.70 -3.22 2.77
N THR A 68 -2.22 -2.56 3.82
CA THR A 68 -2.56 -1.18 4.16
C THR A 68 -1.36 -0.27 3.90
N ILE A 69 -1.54 0.73 3.03
CA ILE A 69 -0.54 1.74 2.68
C ILE A 69 -1.07 3.16 2.93
N SER A 70 -0.19 4.09 3.30
CA SER A 70 -0.51 5.51 3.55
C SER A 70 -0.01 6.46 2.45
N GLU A 71 0.49 5.91 1.35
CA GLU A 71 0.88 6.62 0.13
C GLU A 71 0.23 5.96 -1.11
N GLY A 72 0.45 6.52 -2.28
CA GLY A 72 -0.15 6.05 -3.53
C GLY A 72 0.73 6.29 -4.74
N ARG A 73 1.90 5.64 -4.80
CA ARG A 73 2.78 5.69 -5.97
C ARG A 73 2.20 4.87 -7.13
N TYR A 74 2.69 5.14 -8.34
CA TYR A 74 2.20 4.47 -9.55
C TYR A 74 2.33 2.95 -9.44
N HIS A 75 1.20 2.25 -9.51
CA HIS A 75 1.07 0.79 -9.39
C HIS A 75 1.79 0.18 -8.17
N GLN A 76 1.90 0.93 -7.07
CA GLN A 76 2.69 0.54 -5.90
C GLN A 76 2.35 -0.84 -5.33
N VAL A 77 1.08 -1.24 -5.31
CA VAL A 77 0.66 -2.56 -4.78
C VAL A 77 1.13 -3.71 -5.68
N LYS A 78 1.37 -3.46 -6.97
CA LYS A 78 1.74 -4.48 -7.95
C LYS A 78 3.25 -4.54 -8.21
N ARG A 79 3.96 -3.44 -8.01
CA ARG A 79 5.41 -3.31 -8.23
C ARG A 79 6.19 -3.83 -7.04
#